data_AF-A0A7I5EEC1-F1
#
_entry.id   AF-A0A7I5EEC1-F1
#
_cell.length_a   1.000
_cell.length_b   1.000
_cell.length_c   1.000
_cell.angle_alpha   90.00
_cell.angle_beta   90.00
_cell.angle_gamma   90.00
#
_symmetry.space_group_name_H-M   'P 1'
#
loop_
_entity.id
_entity.type
_entity.pdbx_description
1 polymer ?
#
loop_
_entity_poly.entity_id
_entity_poly.type
_entity_poly.pdbx_seq_one_letter_code
_entity_poly.pdbx_strand_id
1 'polypeptide(L)'
;MANLNEEELLRTPVEDEEILDENVCDIFLKNFERLSNKLLSQVTTIGITCDNELAKSMRTDDPRRETVVASVREQVALVREIAKATFAEICELSKPKVAERVFELLREGQIGSVSQLQEHMKKCAATTKMVEEACETLHCHDFEVSMRVKGLSAALNVERQTSDELWLQIIQKDLQIEQFRQEVEGLGQRKANSLMEQDIGNEAAQGKTSRISMPSHQQYYETMRREEFEPRRGTRQSSATEEPIEFSLGDHIRTMSLPEVQPFCGRPGECFKRFVSSFNMKYPREQWRDSNRVQLFQSFLRKNA
;
A
#
# COMPACT_ATOMS: atom_id res chain seq x y z
N MET A 1 -30.21 19.01 46.25
CA MET A 1 -30.77 17.80 46.89
C MET A 1 -31.08 16.84 45.75
N ALA A 2 -30.15 15.98 45.32
CA ALA A 2 -29.63 14.77 45.97
C ALA A 2 -30.64 13.60 46.00
N ASN A 3 -30.32 12.57 45.20
CA ASN A 3 -30.58 11.11 45.30
C ASN A 3 -30.76 10.57 43.86
N LEU A 4 -29.77 9.96 43.19
CA LEU A 4 -29.00 8.72 43.46
C LEU A 4 -29.88 7.48 43.69
N ASN A 5 -29.88 6.61 42.68
CA ASN A 5 -30.10 5.16 42.70
C ASN A 5 -29.43 4.69 41.39
N GLU A 6 -28.18 4.19 41.33
CA GLU A 6 -27.54 3.06 42.04
C GLU A 6 -28.29 1.72 41.91
N GLU A 7 -28.51 1.31 40.65
CA GLU A 7 -28.45 -0.07 40.17
C GLU A 7 -27.95 0.03 38.70
N GLU A 8 -26.68 -0.13 38.31
CA GLU A 8 -25.72 -1.19 38.63
C GLU A 8 -26.38 -2.58 38.70
N LEU A 9 -25.97 -3.62 37.99
CA LEU A 9 -24.84 -3.81 37.10
C LEU A 9 -24.99 -5.24 36.57
N LEU A 10 -25.85 -5.47 35.57
CA LEU A 10 -25.91 -6.77 34.86
C LEU A 10 -26.26 -6.55 33.39
N ARG A 11 -25.44 -5.76 32.68
CA ARG A 11 -25.21 -6.07 31.27
C ARG A 11 -24.26 -7.25 31.27
N THR A 12 -24.81 -8.45 31.13
CA THR A 12 -24.07 -9.58 30.59
C THR A 12 -23.33 -9.10 29.34
N PRO A 13 -22.04 -9.44 29.16
CA PRO A 13 -21.42 -9.23 27.86
C PRO A 13 -22.28 -10.03 26.88
N VAL A 14 -22.91 -9.34 25.94
CA VAL A 14 -23.29 -9.98 24.69
C VAL A 14 -21.94 -10.38 24.14
N GLU A 15 -21.62 -11.65 24.36
CA GLU A 15 -20.57 -12.35 23.64
C GLU A 15 -20.77 -11.91 22.19
N ASP A 16 -19.74 -11.27 21.63
CA ASP A 16 -19.60 -11.18 20.21
C ASP A 16 -19.61 -12.63 19.75
N GLU A 17 -20.81 -13.14 19.45
CA GLU A 17 -20.99 -14.34 18.65
C GLU A 17 -20.24 -13.99 17.38
N GLU A 18 -19.01 -14.51 17.30
CA GLU A 18 -18.32 -14.73 16.06
C GLU A 18 -19.39 -15.27 15.13
N ILE A 19 -19.82 -14.43 14.20
CA ILE A 19 -20.60 -14.85 13.04
C ILE A 19 -19.64 -15.76 12.29
N LEU A 20 -19.56 -17.01 12.77
CA LEU A 20 -19.03 -18.15 12.08
C LEU A 20 -19.84 -18.15 10.80
N ASP A 21 -19.20 -17.64 9.76
CA ASP A 21 -19.66 -17.59 8.39
C ASP A 21 -20.07 -19.03 8.05
N GLU A 22 -21.35 -19.34 8.31
CA GLU A 22 -21.88 -20.69 8.18
C GLU A 22 -21.62 -21.06 6.74
N ASN A 23 -20.73 -22.03 6.56
CA ASN A 23 -20.25 -22.43 5.25
C ASN A 23 -21.49 -22.66 4.37
N VAL A 24 -21.51 -22.10 3.17
CA VAL A 24 -22.64 -22.21 2.23
C VAL A 24 -23.07 -23.68 2.05
N CYS A 25 -22.11 -24.61 2.18
CA CYS A 25 -22.36 -26.04 2.20
C CYS A 25 -23.18 -26.51 3.42
N ASP A 26 -22.93 -25.97 4.61
CA ASP A 26 -23.65 -26.32 5.83
C ASP A 26 -25.09 -25.80 5.78
N ILE A 27 -25.29 -24.59 5.26
CA ILE A 27 -26.63 -24.02 5.02
C ILE A 27 -27.41 -24.89 4.02
N PHE A 28 -26.75 -25.34 2.95
CA PHE A 28 -27.36 -26.25 1.98
C PHE A 28 -27.73 -27.59 2.61
N LEU A 29 -26.80 -28.24 3.34
CA LEU A 29 -27.01 -29.54 3.97
C LEU A 29 -28.17 -29.49 4.99
N LYS A 30 -28.23 -28.46 5.84
CA LYS A 30 -29.34 -28.24 6.78
C LYS A 30 -30.69 -28.10 6.06
N ASN A 31 -30.72 -27.31 4.99
CA ASN A 31 -31.96 -27.11 4.22
C ASN A 31 -32.38 -28.38 3.48
N PHE A 32 -31.43 -29.11 2.91
CA PHE A 32 -31.66 -30.38 2.24
C PHE A 32 -32.22 -31.43 3.21
N GLU A 33 -31.61 -31.57 4.39
CA GLU A 33 -32.07 -32.49 5.44
C GLU A 33 -33.49 -32.15 5.91
N ARG A 34 -33.82 -30.86 6.06
CA ARG A 34 -35.18 -30.43 6.39
C ARG A 34 -36.19 -30.86 5.32
N LEU A 35 -35.84 -30.69 4.04
CA LEU A 35 -36.71 -31.05 2.91
C LEU A 35 -36.84 -32.58 2.76
N SER A 36 -35.75 -33.32 2.91
CA SER A 36 -35.75 -34.79 2.84
C SER A 36 -36.64 -35.38 3.94
N ASN A 37 -36.53 -34.89 5.17
CA ASN A 37 -37.40 -35.29 6.28
C ASN A 37 -38.88 -34.98 6.03
N LYS A 38 -39.18 -33.82 5.42
CA LYS A 38 -40.54 -33.48 5.00
C LYS A 38 -41.08 -34.46 3.96
N LEU A 39 -40.26 -34.85 2.98
CA LEU A 39 -40.65 -35.82 1.96
C LEU A 39 -40.91 -37.21 2.55
N LEU A 40 -40.02 -37.70 3.43
CA LEU A 40 -40.20 -38.97 4.12
C LEU A 40 -41.46 -38.98 5.00
N SER A 41 -41.79 -37.85 5.63
CA SER A 41 -43.05 -37.68 6.35
C SER A 41 -44.26 -37.84 5.42
N GLN A 42 -44.25 -37.22 4.23
CA GLN A 42 -45.35 -37.37 3.26
C GLN A 42 -45.53 -38.81 2.78
N VAL A 43 -44.43 -39.54 2.53
CA VAL A 43 -44.48 -40.97 2.18
C VAL A 43 -45.18 -41.79 3.27
N THR A 44 -44.98 -41.43 4.53
CA THR A 44 -45.66 -42.07 5.68
C THR A 44 -47.16 -41.78 5.67
N THR A 45 -47.53 -40.54 5.40
CA THR A 45 -48.93 -40.10 5.34
C THR A 45 -49.71 -40.87 4.29
N ILE A 46 -49.11 -41.21 3.14
CA ILE A 46 -49.75 -42.03 2.09
C ILE A 46 -50.25 -43.36 2.66
N GLY A 47 -49.41 -44.08 3.42
CA GLY A 47 -49.81 -45.34 4.03
C GLY A 47 -50.99 -45.20 5.00
N ILE A 48 -51.00 -44.12 5.80
CA ILE A 48 -52.09 -43.80 6.73
C ILE A 48 -53.38 -43.48 5.97
N THR A 49 -53.29 -42.65 4.92
CA THR A 49 -54.45 -42.29 4.10
C THR A 49 -55.04 -43.50 3.40
N CYS A 50 -54.22 -44.39 2.83
CA CYS A 50 -54.69 -45.63 2.21
C CYS A 50 -55.41 -46.54 3.21
N ASP A 51 -54.89 -46.72 4.42
CA ASP A 51 -55.55 -47.52 5.47
C ASP A 51 -56.90 -46.89 5.89
N ASN A 52 -56.93 -45.56 6.07
CA ASN A 52 -58.15 -44.83 6.41
C ASN A 52 -59.23 -44.94 5.32
N GLU A 53 -58.88 -44.86 4.04
CA GLU A 53 -59.85 -45.02 2.95
C GLU A 53 -60.37 -46.47 2.85
N LEU A 54 -59.51 -47.47 3.06
CA LEU A 54 -59.93 -48.87 3.13
C LEU A 54 -60.88 -49.12 4.30
N ALA A 55 -60.62 -48.52 5.46
CA ALA A 55 -61.47 -48.64 6.64
C ALA A 55 -62.90 -48.10 6.45
N LYS A 56 -63.12 -47.19 5.48
CA LYS A 56 -64.47 -46.69 5.15
C LYS A 56 -65.31 -47.71 4.38
N SER A 57 -64.68 -48.61 3.63
CA SER A 57 -65.36 -49.52 2.69
C SER A 57 -65.32 -50.98 3.12
N MET A 58 -64.38 -51.37 4.00
CA MET A 58 -64.15 -52.75 4.42
C MET A 58 -64.04 -52.84 5.93
N ARG A 59 -64.56 -53.93 6.50
CA ARG A 59 -64.40 -54.22 7.93
C ARG A 59 -62.96 -54.60 8.26
N THR A 60 -62.58 -54.41 9.52
CA THR A 60 -61.22 -54.65 10.00
C THR A 60 -60.80 -56.11 9.96
N ASP A 61 -61.75 -57.05 9.96
CA ASP A 61 -61.58 -58.50 9.92
C ASP A 61 -61.62 -59.09 8.50
N ASP A 62 -61.75 -58.26 7.47
CA ASP A 62 -61.75 -58.73 6.08
C ASP A 62 -60.31 -59.13 5.64
N PRO A 63 -60.06 -60.39 5.25
CA PRO A 63 -58.73 -60.85 4.86
C PRO A 63 -58.18 -60.12 3.61
N ARG A 64 -59.07 -59.60 2.75
CA ARG A 64 -58.66 -58.78 1.60
C ARG A 64 -58.15 -57.42 2.05
N ARG A 65 -58.77 -56.79 3.05
CA ARG A 65 -58.29 -55.53 3.63
C ARG A 65 -56.91 -55.71 4.24
N GLU A 66 -56.72 -56.79 5.01
CA GLU A 66 -55.43 -57.10 5.64
C GLU A 66 -54.33 -57.29 4.60
N THR A 67 -54.62 -58.03 3.52
CA THR A 67 -53.67 -58.24 2.41
C THR A 67 -53.27 -56.92 1.74
N VAL A 68 -54.25 -56.04 1.45
CA VAL A 68 -53.98 -54.74 0.82
C VAL A 68 -53.19 -53.82 1.76
N VAL A 69 -53.57 -53.72 3.04
CA VAL A 69 -52.85 -52.90 4.03
C VAL A 69 -51.41 -53.40 4.20
N ALA A 70 -51.19 -54.71 4.25
CA ALA A 70 -49.85 -55.28 4.31
C ALA A 70 -49.01 -54.89 3.08
N SER A 71 -49.57 -55.04 1.88
CA SER A 71 -48.89 -54.67 0.63
C SER A 71 -48.58 -53.16 0.55
N VAL A 72 -49.53 -52.29 0.96
CA VAL A 72 -49.29 -50.84 1.02
C VAL A 72 -48.20 -50.49 2.02
N ARG A 73 -48.19 -51.11 3.21
CA ARG A 73 -47.14 -50.90 4.21
C ARG A 73 -45.76 -51.32 3.69
N GLU A 74 -45.68 -52.45 3.01
CA GLU A 74 -44.44 -52.92 2.37
C GLU A 74 -43.96 -51.94 1.31
N GLN A 75 -44.84 -51.47 0.41
CA GLN A 75 -44.48 -50.49 -0.63
C GLN A 75 -44.06 -49.15 -0.04
N VAL A 76 -44.75 -48.65 1.00
CA VAL A 76 -44.37 -47.42 1.71
C VAL A 76 -42.99 -47.57 2.36
N ALA A 77 -42.69 -48.72 2.96
CA ALA A 77 -41.38 -49.01 3.54
C ALA A 77 -40.28 -49.04 2.46
N LEU A 78 -40.54 -49.73 1.34
CA LEU A 78 -39.60 -49.81 0.21
C LEU A 78 -39.28 -48.42 -0.36
N VAL A 79 -40.31 -47.62 -0.67
CA VAL A 79 -40.15 -46.26 -1.19
C VAL A 79 -39.39 -45.37 -0.19
N ARG A 80 -39.68 -45.51 1.11
CA ARG A 80 -38.97 -44.77 2.15
C ARG A 80 -37.48 -45.11 2.16
N GLU A 81 -37.10 -46.38 2.07
CA GLU A 81 -35.69 -46.79 2.06
C GLU A 81 -34.98 -46.37 0.78
N ILE A 82 -35.62 -46.48 -0.38
CA ILE A 82 -35.08 -45.95 -1.64
C ILE A 82 -34.84 -44.43 -1.52
N ALA A 83 -35.82 -43.69 -1.02
CA ALA A 83 -35.70 -42.24 -0.84
C ALA A 83 -34.54 -41.89 0.10
N LYS A 84 -34.40 -42.59 1.24
CA LYS A 84 -33.26 -42.40 2.16
C LYS A 84 -31.91 -42.67 1.48
N ALA A 85 -31.80 -43.77 0.74
CA ALA A 85 -30.57 -44.12 0.02
C ALA A 85 -30.21 -43.05 -1.02
N THR A 86 -31.19 -42.62 -1.83
CA THR A 86 -31.00 -41.54 -2.80
C THR A 86 -30.62 -40.22 -2.13
N PHE A 87 -31.24 -39.86 -1.02
CA PHE A 87 -30.87 -38.65 -0.28
C PHE A 87 -29.46 -38.72 0.29
N ALA A 88 -29.03 -39.88 0.79
CA ALA A 88 -27.66 -40.09 1.24
C ALA A 88 -26.65 -39.93 0.09
N GLU A 89 -26.93 -40.51 -1.07
CA GLU A 89 -26.08 -40.33 -2.27
C GLU A 89 -26.01 -38.86 -2.72
N ILE A 90 -27.13 -38.15 -2.73
CA ILE A 90 -27.16 -36.71 -3.05
C ILE A 90 -26.32 -35.91 -2.05
N CYS A 91 -26.41 -36.21 -0.75
CA CYS A 91 -25.58 -35.57 0.27
C CYS A 91 -24.08 -35.79 -0.01
N GLU A 92 -23.67 -37.01 -0.32
CA GLU A 92 -22.26 -37.32 -0.63
C GLU A 92 -21.77 -36.63 -1.91
N LEU A 93 -22.62 -36.53 -2.94
CA LEU A 93 -22.29 -35.83 -4.19
C LEU A 93 -22.25 -34.30 -4.01
N SER A 94 -23.03 -33.78 -3.07
CA SER A 94 -23.11 -32.34 -2.78
C SER A 94 -21.97 -31.84 -1.91
N LYS A 95 -21.24 -32.73 -1.22
CA LYS A 95 -20.01 -32.34 -0.53
C LYS A 95 -19.00 -31.86 -1.58
N PRO A 96 -18.52 -30.62 -1.49
CA PRO A 96 -17.58 -30.10 -2.47
C PRO A 96 -16.31 -30.94 -2.41
N LYS A 97 -16.02 -31.66 -3.49
CA LYS A 97 -14.74 -32.36 -3.68
C LYS A 97 -13.67 -31.33 -4.02
N VAL A 98 -13.39 -30.43 -3.10
CA VAL A 98 -12.20 -29.60 -3.19
C VAL A 98 -11.02 -30.56 -2.99
N ALA A 99 -10.11 -30.59 -3.94
CA ALA A 99 -8.90 -31.39 -3.82
C ALA A 99 -8.21 -31.03 -2.51
N GLU A 100 -7.83 -32.03 -1.71
CA GLU A 100 -7.17 -31.85 -0.41
C GLU A 100 -6.00 -30.86 -0.50
N ARG A 101 -5.26 -30.92 -1.62
CA ARG A 101 -4.19 -29.99 -1.97
C ARG A 101 -4.60 -28.51 -1.98
N VAL A 102 -5.82 -28.17 -2.41
CA VAL A 102 -6.32 -26.78 -2.42
C VAL A 102 -6.55 -26.31 -0.99
N PHE A 103 -7.10 -27.17 -0.11
CA PHE A 103 -7.22 -26.84 1.31
C PHE A 103 -5.87 -26.67 1.98
N GLU A 104 -4.89 -27.53 1.66
CA GLU A 104 -3.53 -27.37 2.16
C GLU A 104 -2.91 -26.04 1.73
N LEU A 105 -3.05 -25.67 0.45
CA LEU A 105 -2.56 -24.39 -0.07
C LEU A 105 -3.25 -23.18 0.57
N LEU A 106 -4.56 -23.24 0.77
CA LEU A 106 -5.29 -22.17 1.46
C LEU A 106 -4.85 -22.06 2.92
N ARG A 107 -4.62 -23.18 3.59
CA ARG A 107 -4.12 -23.23 4.97
C ARG A 107 -2.69 -22.70 5.09
N GLU A 108 -1.80 -23.10 4.18
CA GLU A 108 -0.44 -22.55 4.09
C GLU A 108 -0.45 -21.05 3.85
N GLY A 109 -1.37 -20.57 3.01
CA GLY A 109 -1.60 -19.15 2.77
C GLY A 109 -2.35 -18.41 3.91
N GLN A 110 -2.76 -19.11 4.98
CA GLN A 110 -3.59 -18.58 6.06
C GLN A 110 -4.90 -17.93 5.56
N ILE A 111 -5.45 -18.46 4.47
CA ILE A 111 -6.69 -18.00 3.84
C ILE A 111 -7.85 -18.82 4.40
N GLY A 112 -8.52 -18.28 5.40
CA GLY A 112 -9.70 -18.87 6.04
C GLY A 112 -11.03 -18.42 5.45
N SER A 113 -11.07 -17.33 4.68
CA SER A 113 -12.31 -16.78 4.10
C SER A 113 -12.21 -16.43 2.63
N VAL A 114 -13.36 -16.34 1.96
CA VAL A 114 -13.47 -15.92 0.56
C VAL A 114 -12.94 -14.51 0.36
N SER A 115 -13.19 -13.60 1.30
CA SER A 115 -12.68 -12.22 1.26
C SER A 115 -11.15 -12.19 1.31
N GLN A 116 -10.54 -13.01 2.18
CA GLN A 116 -9.07 -13.16 2.24
C GLN A 116 -8.51 -13.74 0.94
N LEU A 117 -9.19 -14.71 0.33
CA LEU A 117 -8.78 -15.27 -0.95
C LEU A 117 -8.80 -14.20 -2.05
N GLN A 118 -9.88 -13.41 -2.13
CA GLN A 118 -10.00 -12.33 -3.10
C GLN A 118 -8.92 -11.26 -2.92
N GLU A 119 -8.63 -10.88 -1.67
CA GLU A 119 -7.56 -9.93 -1.37
C GLU A 119 -6.19 -10.49 -1.76
N HIS A 120 -5.92 -11.76 -1.43
CA HIS A 120 -4.70 -12.44 -1.81
C HIS A 120 -4.54 -12.49 -3.34
N MET A 121 -5.60 -12.83 -4.08
CA MET A 121 -5.58 -12.83 -5.54
C MET A 121 -5.32 -11.44 -6.14
N LYS A 122 -5.92 -10.38 -5.57
CA LYS A 122 -5.65 -8.99 -5.98
C LYS A 122 -4.20 -8.61 -5.75
N LYS A 123 -3.64 -8.97 -4.59
CA LYS A 123 -2.23 -8.72 -4.26
C LYS A 123 -1.28 -9.47 -5.19
N CYS A 124 -1.57 -10.74 -5.49
CA CYS A 124 -0.82 -11.52 -6.48
C CYS A 124 -0.85 -10.84 -7.86
N ALA A 125 -2.05 -10.48 -8.35
CA ALA A 125 -2.18 -9.81 -9.64
C ALA A 125 -1.42 -8.48 -9.70
N ALA A 126 -1.48 -7.66 -8.64
CA ALA A 126 -0.72 -6.43 -8.55
C ALA A 126 0.80 -6.68 -8.56
N THR A 127 1.26 -7.72 -7.87
CA THR A 127 2.68 -8.10 -7.83
C THR A 127 3.17 -8.60 -9.18
N THR A 128 2.40 -9.46 -9.85
CA THR A 128 2.69 -9.92 -11.22
C THR A 128 2.81 -8.73 -12.16
N LYS A 129 1.86 -7.79 -12.11
CA LYS A 129 1.90 -6.58 -12.94
C LYS A 129 3.15 -5.73 -12.68
N MET A 130 3.53 -5.52 -11.42
CA MET A 130 4.77 -4.80 -11.08
C MET A 130 6.03 -5.50 -11.63
N VAL A 131 6.06 -6.83 -11.60
CA VAL A 131 7.17 -7.61 -12.17
C VAL A 131 7.19 -7.48 -13.69
N GLU A 132 6.04 -7.54 -14.37
CA GLU A 132 5.92 -7.34 -15.81
C GLU A 132 6.41 -5.94 -16.23
N GLU A 133 5.95 -4.89 -15.56
CA GLU A 133 6.40 -3.50 -15.80
C GLU A 133 7.92 -3.35 -15.58
N ALA A 134 8.48 -4.02 -14.57
CA ALA A 134 9.93 -4.05 -14.35
C ALA A 134 10.68 -4.82 -15.45
N CYS A 135 10.13 -5.94 -15.93
CA CYS A 135 10.69 -6.73 -17.04
C CYS A 135 10.73 -5.91 -18.33
N GLU A 136 9.65 -5.19 -18.64
CA GLU A 136 9.56 -4.28 -19.79
C GLU A 136 10.59 -3.16 -19.68
N THR A 137 10.68 -2.52 -18.51
CA THR A 137 11.64 -1.43 -18.28
C THR A 137 13.09 -1.92 -18.44
N LEU A 138 13.41 -3.09 -17.89
CA LEU A 138 14.75 -3.66 -17.89
C LEU A 138 15.10 -4.45 -19.15
N HIS A 139 14.10 -4.68 -20.03
CA HIS A 139 14.20 -5.49 -21.24
C HIS A 139 14.76 -6.90 -20.93
N CYS A 140 14.18 -7.58 -19.94
CA CYS A 140 14.62 -8.91 -19.50
C CYS A 140 13.44 -9.79 -19.08
N HIS A 141 13.68 -11.08 -18.86
CA HIS A 141 12.65 -12.00 -18.34
C HIS A 141 12.47 -11.88 -16.82
N ASP A 142 11.33 -12.35 -16.31
CA ASP A 142 10.93 -12.32 -14.90
C ASP A 142 11.98 -12.93 -13.96
N PHE A 143 12.53 -14.08 -14.33
CA PHE A 143 13.59 -14.75 -13.56
C PHE A 143 14.94 -14.01 -13.59
N GLU A 144 15.13 -13.07 -14.52
CA GLU A 144 16.38 -12.32 -14.70
C GLU A 144 16.38 -10.95 -14.02
N VAL A 145 15.20 -10.42 -13.65
CA VAL A 145 15.04 -9.08 -13.06
C VAL A 145 16.03 -8.84 -11.92
N SER A 146 16.15 -9.80 -10.99
CA SER A 146 17.07 -9.66 -9.85
C SER A 146 18.54 -9.56 -10.28
N MET A 147 18.95 -10.36 -11.26
CA MET A 147 20.31 -10.33 -11.80
C MET A 147 20.57 -9.00 -12.52
N ARG A 148 19.60 -8.54 -13.33
CA ARG A 148 19.72 -7.31 -14.12
C ARG A 148 19.80 -6.07 -13.25
N VAL A 149 18.95 -5.98 -12.22
CA VAL A 149 18.97 -4.88 -11.24
C VAL A 149 20.31 -4.83 -10.50
N LYS A 150 20.84 -5.98 -10.06
CA LYS A 150 22.16 -6.05 -9.40
C LYS A 150 23.28 -5.58 -10.33
N GLY A 151 23.25 -6.02 -11.60
CA GLY A 151 24.22 -5.59 -12.61
C GLY A 151 24.18 -4.08 -12.86
N LEU A 152 22.99 -3.51 -13.04
CA LEU A 152 22.82 -2.06 -13.23
C LEU A 152 23.27 -1.27 -12.00
N SER A 153 22.97 -1.74 -10.78
CA SER A 153 23.41 -1.09 -9.55
C SER A 153 24.93 -1.08 -9.40
N ALA A 154 25.61 -2.18 -9.77
CA ALA A 154 27.06 -2.23 -9.77
C ALA A 154 27.67 -1.28 -10.80
N ALA A 155 27.14 -1.27 -12.03
CA ALA A 155 27.58 -0.35 -13.09
C ALA A 155 27.39 1.13 -12.69
N LEU A 156 26.23 1.46 -12.12
CA LEU A 156 25.94 2.80 -11.63
C LEU A 156 26.92 3.25 -10.54
N ASN A 157 27.33 2.33 -9.65
CA ASN A 157 28.30 2.66 -8.61
C ASN A 157 29.71 2.91 -9.19
N VAL A 158 30.11 2.19 -10.24
CA VAL A 158 31.37 2.44 -10.95
C VAL A 158 31.34 3.82 -11.62
N GLU A 159 30.27 4.15 -12.34
CA GLU A 159 30.11 5.47 -12.98
C GLU A 159 30.08 6.61 -11.96
N ARG A 160 29.54 6.36 -10.76
CA ARG A 160 29.59 7.35 -9.68
C ARG A 160 31.01 7.61 -9.21
N GLN A 161 31.81 6.54 -9.02
CA GLN A 161 33.20 6.66 -8.60
C GLN A 161 34.06 7.39 -9.64
N THR A 162 33.87 7.10 -10.93
CA THR A 162 34.57 7.81 -12.01
C THR A 162 34.19 9.29 -12.05
N SER A 163 32.91 9.61 -11.86
CA SER A 163 32.44 11.00 -11.76
C SER A 163 33.09 11.74 -10.58
N ASP A 164 33.19 11.12 -9.41
CA ASP A 164 33.84 11.72 -8.24
C ASP A 164 35.34 11.96 -8.48
N GLU A 165 36.02 11.03 -9.15
CA GLU A 165 37.44 11.16 -9.51
C GLU A 165 37.67 12.31 -10.50
N LEU A 166 36.85 12.40 -11.55
CA LEU A 166 36.93 13.49 -12.52
C LEU A 166 36.67 14.85 -11.86
N TRP A 167 35.74 14.90 -10.90
CA TRP A 167 35.47 16.12 -10.16
C TRP A 167 36.69 16.59 -9.33
N LEU A 168 37.41 15.66 -8.70
CA LEU A 168 38.68 15.97 -8.01
C LEU A 168 39.75 16.48 -8.98
N GLN A 169 39.83 15.92 -10.19
CA GLN A 169 40.77 16.40 -11.21
C GLN A 169 40.42 17.83 -11.66
N ILE A 170 39.15 18.15 -11.85
CA ILE A 170 38.70 19.50 -12.20
C ILE A 170 39.17 20.50 -11.14
N ILE A 171 38.93 20.22 -9.85
CA ILE A 171 39.36 21.09 -8.76
C ILE A 171 40.87 21.31 -8.75
N GLN A 172 41.63 20.23 -8.97
CA GLN A 172 43.07 20.33 -9.06
C GLN A 172 43.50 21.25 -10.22
N LYS A 173 42.86 21.13 -11.39
CA LYS A 173 43.15 21.96 -12.56
C LYS A 173 42.74 23.42 -12.33
N ASP A 174 41.63 23.68 -11.67
CA ASP A 174 41.21 25.03 -11.30
C ASP A 174 42.22 25.69 -10.36
N LEU A 175 42.76 24.96 -9.38
CA LEU A 175 43.81 25.45 -8.51
C LEU A 175 45.11 25.76 -9.29
N GLN A 176 45.47 24.94 -10.29
CA GLN A 176 46.63 25.21 -11.15
C GLN A 176 46.41 26.47 -12.02
N ILE A 177 45.22 26.64 -12.58
CA ILE A 177 44.86 27.84 -13.35
C ILE A 177 44.93 29.09 -12.47
N GLU A 178 44.43 29.00 -11.24
CA GLU A 178 44.48 30.07 -10.24
C GLU A 178 45.93 30.49 -9.92
N GLN A 179 46.82 29.52 -9.71
CA GLN A 179 48.24 29.76 -9.48
C GLN A 179 48.90 30.45 -10.68
N PHE A 180 48.69 29.92 -11.90
CA PHE A 180 49.24 30.54 -13.11
C PHE A 180 48.69 31.95 -13.32
N ARG A 181 47.42 32.20 -13.00
CA ARG A 181 46.85 33.54 -13.09
C ARG A 181 47.59 34.52 -12.16
N GLN A 182 47.83 34.14 -10.90
CA GLN A 182 48.56 34.96 -9.93
C GLN A 182 50.01 35.25 -10.39
N GLU A 183 50.70 34.25 -10.96
CA GLU A 183 52.04 34.44 -11.52
C GLU A 183 52.06 35.45 -12.68
N VAL A 184 51.09 35.32 -13.61
CA VAL A 184 50.95 36.23 -14.76
C VAL A 184 50.64 37.66 -14.29
N GLU A 185 49.75 37.82 -13.31
CA GLU A 185 49.45 39.12 -12.70
C GLU A 185 50.70 39.76 -12.07
N GLY A 186 51.50 38.98 -11.33
CA GLY A 186 52.74 39.44 -10.71
C GLY A 186 53.84 39.80 -11.71
N LEU A 187 53.91 39.13 -12.87
CA LEU A 187 54.80 39.51 -13.97
C LEU A 187 54.36 40.82 -14.63
N GLY A 188 53.05 41.02 -14.80
CA GLY A 188 52.48 42.28 -15.29
C GLY A 188 52.81 43.48 -14.39
N GLN A 189 52.68 43.32 -13.08
CA GLN A 189 52.98 44.36 -12.09
C GLN A 189 54.47 44.72 -12.03
N ARG A 190 55.38 43.74 -12.10
CA ARG A 190 56.84 44.01 -12.15
C ARG A 190 57.23 44.80 -13.40
N LYS A 191 56.62 44.50 -14.54
CA LYS A 191 56.84 45.25 -15.79
C LYS A 191 56.34 46.70 -15.69
N ALA A 192 55.20 46.92 -15.03
CA ALA A 192 54.67 48.27 -14.78
C ALA A 192 55.56 49.09 -13.82
N ASN A 193 56.07 48.46 -12.76
CA ASN A 193 56.94 49.13 -11.79
C ASN A 193 58.33 49.46 -12.37
N SER A 194 58.88 48.58 -13.22
CA SER A 194 60.13 48.85 -13.96
C SER A 194 60.02 50.01 -14.95
N LEU A 195 58.82 50.31 -15.45
CA LEU A 195 58.57 51.45 -16.36
C LEU A 195 58.42 52.77 -15.59
N MET A 196 57.98 52.75 -14.32
CA MET A 196 57.91 53.98 -13.50
C MET A 196 59.27 54.41 -12.92
N GLU A 197 60.23 53.49 -12.76
CA GLU A 197 61.59 53.84 -12.28
C GLU A 197 62.51 54.38 -13.38
N GLN A 198 62.14 54.29 -14.65
CA GLN A 198 62.95 54.80 -15.78
C GLN A 198 62.51 56.17 -16.32
N ASP A 199 61.46 56.79 -15.76
CA ASP A 199 60.86 58.02 -16.29
C ASP A 199 60.89 59.20 -15.29
N ILE A 200 61.96 59.28 -14.48
CA ILE A 200 62.36 60.54 -13.83
C ILE A 200 63.35 61.24 -14.78
N GLY A 201 62.84 61.74 -15.91
CA GLY A 201 63.66 62.55 -16.81
C GLY A 201 63.21 62.62 -18.27
N ASN A 202 61.96 63.03 -18.55
CA ASN A 202 61.68 64.10 -19.53
C ASN A 202 60.18 64.40 -19.66
N GLU A 203 59.86 65.68 -19.71
CA GLU A 203 58.53 66.21 -19.95
C GLU A 203 58.02 66.00 -21.39
N ALA A 204 56.68 66.02 -21.48
CA ALA A 204 55.84 66.43 -22.60
C ALA A 204 55.68 65.47 -23.79
N ALA A 205 54.55 64.73 -23.79
CA ALA A 205 53.58 64.79 -24.89
C ALA A 205 52.29 64.02 -24.54
N GLN A 206 51.15 64.65 -24.85
CA GLN A 206 49.81 64.07 -24.78
C GLN A 206 49.71 62.77 -25.60
N GLY A 207 49.24 61.69 -24.97
CA GLY A 207 48.92 60.44 -25.63
C GLY A 207 47.78 59.71 -24.93
N LYS A 208 46.57 59.83 -25.48
CA LYS A 208 45.37 59.07 -25.07
C LYS A 208 45.66 57.57 -25.11
N THR A 209 45.74 56.93 -23.95
CA THR A 209 45.73 55.46 -23.85
C THR A 209 44.38 55.01 -23.31
N SER A 210 43.60 54.42 -24.20
CA SER A 210 42.33 53.77 -23.90
C SER A 210 42.57 52.65 -22.89
N ARG A 211 42.02 52.83 -21.68
CA ARG A 211 41.84 51.75 -20.71
C ARG A 211 40.84 50.74 -21.29
N ILE A 212 41.36 49.67 -21.90
CA ILE A 212 40.56 48.47 -22.14
C ILE A 212 40.48 47.75 -20.79
N SER A 213 39.38 47.99 -20.09
CA SER A 213 39.00 47.25 -18.89
C SER A 213 38.78 45.80 -19.29
N MET A 214 39.61 44.87 -18.81
CA MET A 214 39.26 43.46 -18.86
C MET A 214 38.04 43.22 -17.96
N PRO A 215 37.01 42.49 -18.43
CA PRO A 215 35.84 42.17 -17.62
C PRO A 215 36.27 41.36 -16.40
N SER A 216 35.80 41.75 -15.21
CA SER A 216 36.04 40.96 -14.00
C SER A 216 35.37 39.60 -14.13
N HIS A 217 36.11 38.54 -13.79
CA HIS A 217 35.70 37.14 -13.86
C HIS A 217 34.60 36.75 -12.84
N GLN A 218 33.89 37.73 -12.28
CA GLN A 218 32.65 37.51 -11.52
C GLN A 218 31.45 37.25 -12.44
N GLN A 219 31.49 37.70 -13.71
CA GLN A 219 30.37 37.49 -14.64
C GLN A 219 30.27 36.06 -15.21
N TYR A 220 31.32 35.23 -15.10
CA TYR A 220 31.29 33.87 -15.68
C TYR A 220 30.58 32.84 -14.77
N TYR A 221 30.41 33.13 -13.48
CA TYR A 221 29.67 32.25 -12.57
C TYR A 221 28.17 32.58 -12.47
N GLU A 222 27.73 33.77 -12.94
CA GLU A 222 26.32 34.15 -12.94
C GLU A 222 25.56 33.62 -14.17
N THR A 223 26.24 33.27 -15.27
CA THR A 223 25.58 32.89 -16.52
C THR A 223 25.02 31.46 -16.55
N MET A 224 25.42 30.59 -15.61
CA MET A 224 24.89 29.22 -15.50
C MET A 224 23.74 29.09 -14.49
N ARG A 225 23.25 30.20 -13.92
CA ARG A 225 22.22 30.16 -12.86
C ARG A 225 20.89 30.83 -13.22
N ARG A 226 20.71 31.28 -14.47
CA ARG A 226 19.53 32.02 -14.90
C ARG A 226 18.96 31.54 -16.24
N GLU A 227 18.55 30.28 -16.29
CA GLU A 227 17.40 29.90 -17.11
C GLU A 227 16.17 29.99 -16.21
N GLU A 228 15.64 31.21 -16.08
CA GLU A 228 14.28 31.45 -15.60
C GLU A 228 13.32 30.81 -16.60
N PHE A 229 12.77 29.66 -16.24
CA PHE A 229 11.62 29.06 -16.90
C PHE A 229 10.45 30.06 -16.82
N GLU A 230 10.02 30.59 -17.96
CA GLU A 230 8.75 31.32 -18.05
C GLU A 230 7.58 30.38 -17.70
N PRO A 231 6.72 30.72 -16.73
CA PRO A 231 5.48 29.98 -16.52
C PRO A 231 4.45 30.48 -17.52
N ARG A 232 4.29 29.75 -18.64
CA ARG A 232 3.12 29.88 -19.50
C ARG A 232 1.87 29.58 -18.68
N ARG A 233 0.99 30.58 -18.54
CA ARG A 233 -0.40 30.38 -18.12
C ARG A 233 -1.09 29.43 -19.10
N GLY A 234 -1.37 28.22 -18.62
CA GLY A 234 -2.18 27.21 -19.28
C GLY A 234 -3.12 26.56 -18.27
N THR A 235 -4.41 26.68 -18.54
CA THR A 235 -5.55 26.23 -17.76
C THR A 235 -5.58 24.71 -17.53
N ARG A 236 -5.78 24.29 -16.26
CA ARG A 236 -6.43 23.05 -15.75
C ARG A 236 -6.15 21.72 -16.48
N GLN A 237 -5.56 20.75 -15.76
CA GLN A 237 -6.23 19.49 -15.37
C GLN A 237 -5.37 18.69 -14.38
N SER A 238 -6.01 18.18 -13.33
CA SER A 238 -5.42 17.25 -12.35
C SER A 238 -4.80 16.04 -13.05
N SER A 239 -3.49 15.91 -12.93
CA SER A 239 -2.82 14.60 -13.00
C SER A 239 -1.78 14.56 -11.88
N ALA A 240 -1.85 13.51 -11.07
CA ALA A 240 -0.98 13.25 -9.94
C ALA A 240 0.39 12.78 -10.46
N THR A 241 1.16 13.73 -10.99
CA THR A 241 2.57 13.53 -11.30
C THR A 241 3.34 14.41 -10.33
N GLU A 242 4.03 13.77 -9.38
CA GLU A 242 4.88 14.42 -8.40
C GLU A 242 6.05 15.12 -9.12
N GLU A 243 5.85 16.36 -9.57
CA GLU A 243 6.98 17.24 -9.84
C GLU A 243 7.64 17.60 -8.50
N PRO A 244 8.98 17.51 -8.40
CA PRO A 244 9.69 17.82 -7.17
C PRO A 244 9.52 19.30 -6.85
N ILE A 245 8.71 19.58 -5.82
CA ILE A 245 8.52 20.92 -5.26
C ILE A 245 9.89 21.43 -4.80
N GLU A 246 10.42 22.44 -5.50
CA GLU A 246 11.72 23.01 -5.22
C GLU A 246 11.68 23.76 -3.88
N PHE A 247 12.27 23.14 -2.85
CA PHE A 247 12.22 23.63 -1.48
C PHE A 247 13.15 24.83 -1.29
N SER A 248 12.58 26.00 -1.00
CA SER A 248 13.35 27.20 -0.73
C SER A 248 14.00 27.15 0.67
N LEU A 249 15.22 27.66 0.79
CA LEU A 249 15.88 27.87 2.09
C LEU A 249 14.99 28.65 3.09
N GLY A 250 14.12 29.54 2.59
CA GLY A 250 13.16 30.27 3.41
C GLY A 250 12.13 29.36 4.09
N ASP A 251 11.72 28.27 3.45
CA ASP A 251 10.78 27.31 4.03
C ASP A 251 11.46 26.46 5.11
N HIS A 252 12.74 26.13 4.93
CA HIS A 252 13.53 25.47 5.96
C HIS A 252 13.61 26.30 7.23
N ILE A 253 13.99 27.58 7.10
CA ILE A 253 14.14 28.48 8.25
C ILE A 253 12.79 28.67 8.97
N ARG A 254 11.69 28.78 8.22
CA ARG A 254 10.34 28.85 8.79
C ARG A 254 9.97 27.60 9.58
N THR A 255 10.19 26.40 9.01
CA THR A 255 9.91 25.13 9.69
C THR A 255 10.78 24.94 10.94
N MET A 256 12.06 25.34 10.88
CA MET A 256 12.99 25.23 12.01
C MET A 256 12.65 26.22 13.13
N SER A 257 12.06 27.37 12.81
CA SER A 257 11.65 28.39 13.77
C SER A 257 10.35 28.08 14.53
N LEU A 258 9.59 27.03 14.11
CA LEU A 258 8.42 26.58 14.86
C LEU A 258 8.81 25.91 16.19
N PRO A 259 8.02 26.08 17.26
CA PRO A 259 8.27 25.41 18.53
C PRO A 259 8.26 23.88 18.38
N GLU A 260 8.97 23.18 19.27
CA GLU A 260 8.97 21.72 19.29
C GLU A 260 7.58 21.18 19.60
N VAL A 261 7.18 20.15 18.84
CA VAL A 261 5.89 19.47 19.03
C VAL A 261 5.96 18.68 20.33
N GLN A 262 5.06 18.97 21.26
CA GLN A 262 4.99 18.23 22.52
C GLN A 262 4.40 16.83 22.29
N PRO A 263 4.96 15.77 22.90
CA PRO A 263 4.39 14.43 22.84
C PRO A 263 2.97 14.40 23.40
N PHE A 264 2.06 13.72 22.69
CA PHE A 264 0.69 13.53 23.15
C PHE A 264 0.66 12.43 24.22
N CYS A 265 0.11 12.76 25.38
CA CYS A 265 0.10 11.90 26.56
C CYS A 265 -1.31 11.46 26.98
N GLY A 266 -2.36 11.90 26.29
CA GLY A 266 -3.75 11.57 26.61
C GLY A 266 -4.24 12.19 27.92
N ARG A 267 -3.59 13.24 28.43
CA ARG A 267 -3.96 13.84 29.72
C ARG A 267 -5.29 14.59 29.62
N PRO A 268 -6.09 14.64 30.69
CA PRO A 268 -7.29 15.48 30.74
C PRO A 268 -6.94 16.94 30.41
N GLY A 269 -7.53 17.49 29.33
CA GLY A 269 -7.26 18.84 28.83
C GLY A 269 -6.34 18.92 27.61
N GLU A 270 -5.67 17.83 27.23
CA GLU A 270 -4.96 17.76 25.95
C GLU A 270 -5.96 17.57 24.80
N CYS A 271 -5.74 18.29 23.70
CA CYS A 271 -6.57 18.17 22.51
C CYS A 271 -5.78 17.49 21.39
N PHE A 272 -6.15 16.25 21.06
CA PHE A 272 -5.48 15.49 20.00
C PHE A 272 -5.47 16.25 18.66
N LYS A 273 -6.56 16.96 18.33
CA LYS A 273 -6.64 17.80 17.13
C LYS A 273 -5.58 18.92 17.11
N ARG A 274 -5.29 19.53 18.26
CA ARG A 274 -4.21 20.53 18.37
C ARG A 274 -2.84 19.90 18.17
N PHE A 275 -2.60 18.73 18.77
CA PHE A 275 -1.37 17.97 18.56
C PHE A 275 -1.15 17.64 17.08
N VAL A 276 -2.15 17.06 16.40
CA VAL A 276 -2.07 16.73 14.96
C VAL A 276 -1.81 17.98 14.12
N SER A 277 -2.45 19.11 14.45
CA SER A 277 -2.21 20.37 13.76
C SER A 277 -0.76 20.84 13.92
N SER A 278 -0.22 20.86 15.14
CA SER A 278 1.17 21.24 15.41
C SER A 278 2.16 20.30 14.73
N PHE A 279 1.87 18.99 14.73
CA PHE A 279 2.68 18.00 14.02
C PHE A 279 2.68 18.24 12.51
N ASN A 280 1.52 18.47 11.90
CA ASN A 280 1.43 18.73 10.46
C ASN A 280 2.14 20.02 10.04
N MET A 281 2.17 21.04 10.89
CA MET A 281 2.90 22.27 10.61
C MET A 281 4.42 22.11 10.72
N LYS A 282 4.90 21.35 11.72
CA LYS A 282 6.34 21.09 11.90
C LYS A 282 6.89 20.07 10.90
N TYR A 283 6.07 19.11 10.51
CA TYR A 283 6.41 18.01 9.62
C TYR A 283 5.40 17.94 8.45
N PRO A 284 5.47 18.87 7.49
CA PRO A 284 4.57 18.88 6.34
C PRO A 284 4.83 17.68 5.42
N ARG A 285 3.78 17.21 4.73
CA ARG A 285 3.83 15.99 3.89
C ARG A 285 4.76 16.17 2.70
N GLU A 286 4.82 17.38 2.20
CA GLU A 286 5.61 17.78 1.03
C GLU A 286 7.12 17.69 1.30
N GLN A 287 7.55 17.69 2.58
CA GLN A 287 8.97 17.68 2.97
C GLN A 287 9.42 16.35 3.60
N TRP A 288 8.48 15.51 4.01
CA TRP A 288 8.76 14.29 4.76
C TRP A 288 8.17 13.09 4.07
N ARG A 289 9.01 12.09 3.77
CA ARG A 289 8.52 10.78 3.29
C ARG A 289 7.53 10.22 4.28
N ASP A 290 6.43 9.67 3.78
CA ASP A 290 5.35 9.13 4.61
C ASP A 290 5.84 8.11 5.65
N SER A 291 6.79 7.24 5.29
CA SER A 291 7.38 6.27 6.22
C SER A 291 8.06 6.93 7.43
N ASN A 292 8.90 7.93 7.20
CA ASN A 292 9.61 8.67 8.25
C ASN A 292 8.62 9.49 9.10
N ARG A 293 7.63 10.08 8.43
CA ARG A 293 6.60 10.91 9.05
C ARG A 293 5.72 10.08 9.99
N VAL A 294 5.34 8.87 9.59
CA VAL A 294 4.57 7.93 10.42
C VAL A 294 5.38 7.48 11.63
N GLN A 295 6.67 7.12 11.44
CA GLN A 295 7.53 6.74 12.56
C GLN A 295 7.71 7.88 13.57
N LEU A 296 7.92 9.10 13.10
CA LEU A 296 7.97 10.29 13.96
C LEU A 296 6.65 10.50 14.69
N PHE A 297 5.53 10.46 13.98
CA PHE A 297 4.21 10.62 14.57
C PHE A 297 4.00 9.61 15.70
N GLN A 298 4.33 8.33 15.48
CA GLN A 298 4.28 7.28 16.49
C GLN A 298 5.21 7.56 17.68
N SER A 299 6.41 8.10 17.45
CA SER A 299 7.33 8.45 18.55
C SER A 299 6.79 9.56 19.46
N PHE A 300 5.93 10.44 18.94
CA PHE A 300 5.25 11.48 19.73
C PHE A 300 4.00 10.96 20.46
N LEU A 301 3.51 9.75 20.15
CA LEU A 301 2.46 9.08 20.91
C LEU A 301 3.10 8.23 21.99
N ARG A 302 2.88 8.56 23.27
CA ARG A 302 3.33 7.67 24.34
C ARG A 302 2.48 6.40 24.36
N LYS A 303 3.09 5.26 24.73
CA LYS A 303 2.49 3.91 24.69
C LYS A 303 1.14 3.73 25.41
N ASN A 304 0.68 4.72 26.19
CA ASN A 304 -0.54 4.69 26.99
C ASN A 304 -1.49 5.87 26.70
N ALA A 305 -1.32 6.57 25.56
CA ALA A 305 -2.16 7.70 25.14
C ALA A 305 -3.34 7.26 24.26
#